data_AF-A0A5N1JN51-F1
#
_entry.id   AF-A0A5N1JN51-F1
#
_cell.length_a   1.000
_cell.length_b   1.000
_cell.length_c   1.000
_cell.angle_alpha   90.00
_cell.angle_beta   90.00
_cell.angle_gamma   90.00
#
_symmetry.space_group_name_H-M   'P 1'
#
loop_
_entity.id
_entity.type
_entity.pdbx_description
1 polymer ?
#
loop_
_entity_poly.entity_id
_entity_poly.type
_entity_poly.pdbx_seq_one_letter_code
_entity_poly.pdbx_strand_id
1 'polypeptide(L)'
;MNKIYSKLHYQLEHGFEFGPACRLIQSLDQNSAGEVTVVFPGLLILLEEVGGRIIVKIPGGVRSTNNELPTDLSELCDQFIALVKAEAGSVPVDEILV
;
A
#
# COMPACT_ATOMS: atom_id res chain seq x y z
N MET A 1 -19.23 -6.31 5.97
CA MET A 1 -18.08 -5.42 6.13
C MET A 1 -16.89 -6.17 5.55
N ASN A 2 -16.43 -5.79 4.35
CA ASN A 2 -15.19 -6.26 3.72
C ASN A 2 -15.08 -5.52 2.38
N LYS A 3 -14.52 -4.30 2.40
CA LYS A 3 -14.37 -3.47 1.19
C LYS A 3 -12.93 -3.07 0.89
N ILE A 4 -11.99 -3.29 1.80
CA ILE A 4 -10.60 -2.82 1.68
C ILE A 4 -9.80 -3.83 0.81
N TYR A 5 -10.20 -3.94 -0.46
CA TYR A 5 -9.55 -4.63 -1.59
C TYR A 5 -9.59 -6.15 -1.58
N SER A 6 -10.45 -6.71 -2.44
CA SER A 6 -10.54 -8.15 -2.69
C SER A 6 -9.19 -8.77 -3.08
N LYS A 7 -8.31 -8.05 -3.80
CA LYS A 7 -6.96 -8.55 -4.13
C LYS A 7 -6.00 -8.56 -2.94
N LEU A 8 -5.98 -7.52 -2.10
CA LEU A 8 -5.13 -7.52 -0.90
C LEU A 8 -5.67 -8.50 0.15
N HIS A 9 -6.99 -8.59 0.29
CA HIS A 9 -7.64 -9.59 1.13
C HIS A 9 -7.37 -11.02 0.63
N TYR A 10 -7.43 -11.24 -0.68
CA TYR A 10 -7.06 -12.53 -1.27
C TYR A 10 -5.59 -12.88 -0.98
N GLN A 11 -4.68 -11.90 -1.09
CA GLN A 11 -3.27 -12.08 -0.74
C GLN A 11 -3.05 -12.30 0.77
N LEU A 12 -3.84 -11.66 1.64
CA LEU A 12 -3.87 -11.93 3.08
C LEU A 12 -4.28 -13.38 3.37
N GLU A 13 -5.30 -13.89 2.68
CA GLU A 13 -5.88 -15.22 2.92
C GLU A 13 -5.10 -16.37 2.27
N HIS A 14 -4.52 -16.15 1.09
CA HIS A 14 -3.97 -17.21 0.24
C HIS A 14 -2.45 -17.11 0.02
N GLY A 15 -1.78 -16.09 0.56
CA GLY A 15 -0.33 -15.88 0.42
C GLY A 15 0.08 -15.04 -0.80
N PHE A 16 1.39 -14.86 -0.97
CA PHE A 16 1.98 -13.90 -1.92
C PHE A 16 2.64 -14.59 -3.12
N GLU A 17 2.41 -14.08 -4.33
CA GLU A 17 3.28 -14.37 -5.48
C GLU A 17 4.18 -13.15 -5.78
N PHE A 18 3.60 -12.02 -6.20
CA PHE A 18 4.30 -10.74 -6.37
C PHE A 18 3.29 -9.57 -6.20
N GLY A 19 3.74 -8.47 -5.59
CA GLY A 19 3.03 -7.20 -5.51
C GLY A 19 3.31 -6.28 -6.71
N PRO A 20 2.92 -4.98 -6.63
CA PRO A 20 3.22 -4.01 -7.68
C PRO A 20 4.72 -3.95 -8.02
N ALA A 21 5.05 -3.57 -9.25
CA ALA A 21 6.41 -3.61 -9.82
C ALA A 21 7.08 -5.01 -9.79
N CYS A 22 6.29 -6.08 -9.76
CA CYS A 22 6.77 -7.45 -9.56
C CYS A 22 7.65 -7.60 -8.31
N ARG A 23 7.36 -6.82 -7.26
CA ARG A 23 8.12 -6.85 -6.01
C ARG A 23 7.52 -7.84 -5.03
N LEU A 24 8.38 -8.62 -4.38
CA LEU A 24 7.94 -9.55 -3.35
C LEU A 24 7.37 -8.77 -2.17
N ILE A 25 6.14 -9.11 -1.78
CA ILE A 25 5.56 -8.67 -0.50
C ILE A 25 6.18 -9.56 0.57
N GLN A 26 6.89 -8.96 1.53
CA GLN A 26 7.51 -9.67 2.66
C GLN A 26 6.48 -10.04 3.72
N SER A 27 5.56 -9.12 4.01
CA SER A 27 4.45 -9.38 4.90
C SER A 27 3.28 -8.45 4.61
N LEU A 28 2.10 -8.90 5.01
CA LEU A 28 0.85 -8.17 4.93
C LEU A 28 0.09 -8.45 6.22
N ASP A 29 -0.28 -7.42 6.96
CA ASP A 29 -0.99 -7.53 8.23
C ASP A 29 -2.20 -6.60 8.23
N GLN A 30 -3.26 -6.97 8.96
CA GLN A 30 -4.42 -6.12 9.18
C GLN A 30 -4.75 -6.08 10.67
N ASN A 31 -4.80 -4.88 11.25
CA ASN A 31 -5.15 -4.72 12.65
C ASN A 31 -6.67 -4.66 12.88
N SER A 32 -7.08 -4.65 14.15
CA SER A 32 -8.50 -4.60 14.55
C SER A 32 -9.21 -3.29 14.19
N ALA A 33 -8.47 -2.23 13.85
CA ALA A 33 -9.02 -0.97 13.32
C ALA A 33 -9.20 -0.99 11.80
N GLY A 34 -8.81 -2.08 11.12
CA GLY A 34 -8.91 -2.23 9.67
C GLY A 34 -7.76 -1.58 8.91
N GLU A 35 -6.71 -1.09 9.60
CA GLU A 35 -5.49 -0.63 8.96
C GLU A 35 -4.70 -1.84 8.45
N VAL A 36 -4.28 -1.77 7.19
CA VAL A 36 -3.51 -2.78 6.48
C VAL A 36 -2.06 -2.29 6.37
N THR A 37 -1.12 -3.11 6.81
CA THR A 37 0.32 -2.86 6.68
C THR A 37 0.88 -3.77 5.60
N VAL A 38 1.47 -3.18 4.56
CA VAL A 38 2.14 -3.91 3.47
C VAL A 38 3.64 -3.66 3.59
N VAL A 39 4.43 -4.72 3.73
CA VAL A 39 5.88 -4.63 3.83
C VAL A 39 6.52 -5.20 2.57
N PHE A 40 7.36 -4.38 1.93
CA PHE A 40 8.27 -4.74 0.86
C PHE A 40 9.71 -4.63 1.38
N PRO A 41 10.71 -5.25 0.70
CA PRO A 41 12.11 -5.07 1.07
C PRO A 41 12.50 -3.59 1.06
N GLY A 42 12.77 -3.02 2.23
CA GLY A 42 13.15 -1.60 2.39
C GLY A 42 12.00 -0.59 2.34
N LEU A 43 10.74 -1.03 2.31
CA LEU A 43 9.58 -0.13 2.24
C LEU A 43 8.39 -0.69 3.01
N LEU A 44 7.78 0.14 3.84
CA LEU A 44 6.53 -0.16 4.54
C LEU A 44 5.47 0.83 4.07
N ILE A 45 4.30 0.34 3.67
CA ILE A 45 3.16 1.16 3.27
C ILE A 45 1.96 0.79 4.15
N LEU A 46 1.25 1.80 4.66
CA LEU A 46 0.03 1.61 5.44
C LEU A 46 -1.18 2.03 4.63
N LEU A 47 -2.30 1.35 4.84
CA LEU A 47 -3.60 1.68 4.25
C LEU A 47 -4.65 1.68 5.34
N GLU A 48 -5.50 2.69 5.37
CA GLU A 48 -6.65 2.73 6.27
C GLU A 48 -7.87 3.29 5.55
N GLU A 49 -9.07 2.88 5.98
CA GLU A 49 -10.32 3.50 5.55
C GLU A 49 -10.82 4.46 6.64
N VAL A 50 -10.82 5.76 6.37
CA VAL A 50 -11.25 6.80 7.30
C VAL A 50 -12.35 7.63 6.65
N GLY A 51 -13.53 7.64 7.26
CA GLY A 51 -14.66 8.48 6.81
C GLY A 51 -15.15 8.16 5.38
N GLY A 52 -15.06 6.90 4.95
CA GLY A 52 -15.44 6.48 3.59
C GLY A 52 -14.44 6.88 2.51
N ARG A 53 -13.19 7.14 2.90
CA ARG A 53 -12.04 7.36 2.02
C ARG A 53 -10.92 6.43 2.41
N ILE A 54 -10.06 6.15 1.46
CA ILE A 54 -8.85 5.39 1.66
C ILE A 54 -7.70 6.36 1.84
N ILE A 55 -6.88 6.14 2.87
CA ILE A 55 -5.63 6.86 3.08
C ILE A 55 -4.48 5.87 2.89
N VAL A 56 -3.58 6.17 1.96
CA VAL A 56 -2.31 5.46 1.77
C VAL A 56 -1.19 6.25 2.43
N LYS A 57 -0.58 5.71 3.48
CA LYS A 57 0.53 6.35 4.20
C LYS A 57 1.85 5.81 3.67
N ILE A 58 2.70 6.71 3.18
CA ILE A 58 4.00 6.39 2.59
C ILE A 58 5.09 7.04 3.44
N PRO A 59 6.18 6.34 3.77
CA PRO A 59 7.30 6.93 4.48
C PRO A 59 7.84 8.13 3.70
N GLY A 60 7.84 9.32 4.29
CA GLY A 60 8.26 10.57 3.65
C GLY A 60 9.68 10.52 3.13
N GLY A 61 10.52 9.65 3.70
CA GLY A 61 11.85 9.37 3.20
C GLY A 61 11.87 8.95 1.73
N VAL A 62 10.91 8.13 1.27
CA VAL A 62 10.85 7.55 -0.08
C VAL A 62 10.61 8.61 -1.16
N ARG A 63 9.99 9.73 -0.77
CA ARG A 63 9.69 10.87 -1.65
C ARG A 63 10.64 12.05 -1.45
N SER A 64 11.64 11.90 -0.56
CA SER A 64 12.63 12.96 -0.31
C SER A 64 13.60 13.06 -1.47
N THR A 65 13.67 14.24 -2.09
CA THR A 65 14.63 14.55 -3.16
C THR A 65 16.09 14.52 -2.72
N ASN A 66 16.33 14.41 -1.40
CA ASN A 66 17.66 14.35 -0.78
C ASN A 66 18.03 12.96 -0.27
N ASN A 67 17.14 11.97 -0.39
CA ASN A 67 17.46 10.61 0.03
C ASN A 67 18.05 9.81 -1.12
N GLU A 68 19.18 9.15 -0.84
CA GLU A 68 19.73 8.07 -1.64
C GLU A 68 18.86 6.79 -1.57
N LEU A 69 17.55 6.94 -1.42
CA LEU A 69 16.67 5.79 -1.53
C LEU A 69 16.65 5.37 -3.00
N PRO A 70 16.77 4.07 -3.27
CA PRO A 70 16.87 3.62 -4.63
C PRO A 70 15.55 3.95 -5.37
N THR A 71 15.70 4.41 -6.61
CA THR A 71 14.60 4.93 -7.46
C THR A 71 13.44 3.93 -7.61
N ASP A 72 13.74 2.65 -7.41
CA ASP A 72 12.80 1.53 -7.43
C ASP A 72 11.75 1.59 -6.31
N LEU A 73 12.05 2.21 -5.16
CA LEU A 73 11.09 2.33 -4.06
C LEU A 73 10.03 3.41 -4.33
N SER A 74 10.41 4.52 -4.97
CA SER A 74 9.44 5.54 -5.39
C SER A 74 8.51 4.99 -6.46
N GLU A 75 9.06 4.26 -7.44
CA GLU A 75 8.26 3.61 -8.48
C GLU A 75 7.32 2.56 -7.87
N LEU A 76 7.80 1.76 -6.92
CA LEU A 76 6.99 0.81 -6.18
C LEU A 76 5.82 1.48 -5.45
N CYS A 77 6.04 2.62 -4.79
CA CYS A 77 4.98 3.41 -4.18
C CYS A 77 3.94 3.89 -5.21
N ASP A 78 4.39 4.45 -6.33
CA ASP A 78 3.50 4.94 -7.39
C ASP A 78 2.63 3.82 -7.98
N GLN A 79 3.24 2.66 -8.28
CA GLN A 79 2.51 1.50 -8.78
C GLN A 79 1.55 0.93 -7.73
N PHE A 80 1.93 0.94 -6.45
CA PHE A 80 1.08 0.52 -5.36
C PHE A 80 -0.15 1.43 -5.21
N ILE A 81 0.05 2.75 -5.23
CA ILE A 81 -1.06 3.72 -5.19
C ILE A 81 -1.98 3.55 -6.41
N ALA A 82 -1.42 3.33 -7.59
CA ALA A 82 -2.19 3.09 -8.81
C ALA A 82 -3.06 1.83 -8.69
N LEU A 83 -2.52 0.75 -8.14
CA LEU A 83 -3.27 -0.47 -7.83
C LEU A 83 -4.42 -0.18 -6.86
N VAL A 84 -4.14 0.51 -5.75
CA VAL A 84 -5.15 0.88 -4.75
C VAL A 84 -6.26 1.71 -5.38
N LYS A 85 -5.92 2.71 -6.21
CA LYS A 85 -6.89 3.55 -6.93
C LYS A 85 -7.74 2.75 -7.92
N ALA A 86 -7.14 1.83 -8.66
CA ALA A 86 -7.87 0.98 -9.59
C ALA A 86 -8.89 0.06 -8.87
N GLU A 87 -8.51 -0.46 -7.70
CA GLU A 87 -9.37 -1.36 -6.91
C GLU A 87 -10.40 -0.60 -6.06
N ALA A 88 -10.12 0.64 -5.66
CA ALA A 88 -11.02 1.48 -4.87
C ALA A 88 -12.32 1.87 -5.62
N GLY A 89 -12.33 1.78 -6.95
CA GLY A 89 -13.49 2.12 -7.77
C GLY A 89 -13.88 3.60 -7.60
N SER A 90 -15.00 3.85 -6.93
CA SER A 90 -15.51 5.20 -6.65
C SER A 90 -15.12 5.76 -5.28
N VAL A 91 -14.43 4.97 -4.44
CA VAL A 91 -13.95 5.43 -3.13
C VAL A 91 -12.74 6.35 -3.33
N PRO A 92 -12.75 7.58 -2.79
CA PRO A 92 -11.60 8.47 -2.89
C PRO A 92 -10.36 7.87 -2.21
N VAL A 93 -9.20 7.99 -2.86
CA VAL A 93 -7.90 7.55 -2.36
C VAL A 93 -7.00 8.76 -2.20
N ASP A 94 -6.69 9.09 -0.94
CA ASP A 94 -5.78 10.14 -0.54
C ASP A 94 -4.40 9.53 -0.20
N GLU A 95 -3.32 10.24 -0.49
CA GLU A 95 -1.96 9.85 -0.09
C GLU A 95 -1.43 10.81 0.96
N ILE A 96 -0.76 10.29 1.99
CA ILE A 96 -0.07 11.10 2.99
C ILE A 96 1.36 10.60 3.17
N LEU A 97 2.27 11.55 3.41
CA LEU A 97 3.65 11.25 3.77
C LEU A 97 3.79 11.22 5.28
N VAL A 98 4.40 10.17 5.82
CA VAL A 98 4.59 9.92 7.27
C VAL A 98 6.05 9.76 7.66
#